data_AF-A0A356L6X0-F1
#
_entry.id   AF-A0A356L6X0-F1
#
_cell.length_a   1.000
_cell.length_b   1.000
_cell.length_c   1.000
_cell.angle_alpha   90.00
_cell.angle_beta   90.00
_cell.angle_gamma   90.00
#
_symmetry.space_group_name_H-M   'P 1'
#
loop_
_entity.id
_entity.type
_entity.pdbx_description
1 polymer ?
#
loop_
_entity_poly.entity_id
_entity_poly.type
_entity_poly.pdbx_seq_one_letter_code
_entity_poly.pdbx_strand_id
1 'polypeptide(L)'
;MNDFSQHVVVVFDLKYNYNKTNAQVYEELDYIIDKISYDYLEVMGALPKINLIGHSCGGLTNMDYAINHPKNVASLISLGTPYNGSWYDNWFVDLLGINVFDSIGGADIVDTTLMNIRKNNWNNIYSQNAHIIFLP
;
A
#
# COMPACT_ATOMS: atom_id res chain seq x y z
N MET A 1 -8.70 -10.82 -19.72
CA MET A 1 -8.12 -9.52 -20.11
C MET A 1 -7.10 -9.87 -21.18
N ASN A 2 -7.30 -9.47 -22.44
CA ASN A 2 -6.65 -10.15 -23.58
C ASN A 2 -5.61 -9.28 -24.31
N ASP A 3 -5.29 -8.10 -23.78
CA ASP A 3 -4.25 -7.22 -24.30
C ASP A 3 -3.46 -6.63 -23.11
N PHE A 4 -2.21 -7.06 -22.96
CA PHE A 4 -1.24 -6.57 -21.97
C PHE A 4 -0.14 -5.71 -22.63
N SER A 5 -0.31 -5.29 -23.89
CA SER A 5 0.65 -4.40 -24.58
C SER A 5 0.59 -2.95 -24.11
N GLN A 6 -0.46 -2.60 -23.36
CA GLN A 6 -0.67 -1.29 -22.73
C GLN A 6 -0.65 -1.42 -21.21
N HIS A 7 -0.60 -0.28 -20.51
CA HIS A 7 -0.71 -0.27 -19.06
C HIS A 7 -2.08 -0.79 -18.62
N VAL A 8 -2.06 -1.88 -17.85
CA VAL A 8 -3.22 -2.40 -17.15
C VAL A 8 -3.41 -1.63 -15.86
N VAL A 9 -4.56 -0.96 -15.74
CA VAL A 9 -4.96 -0.24 -14.53
C VAL A 9 -5.89 -1.11 -13.71
N VAL A 10 -5.50 -1.38 -12.47
CA VAL A 10 -6.28 -2.14 -11.50
C VAL A 10 -6.65 -1.21 -10.37
N VAL A 11 -7.95 -1.08 -10.10
CA VAL A 11 -8.46 -0.32 -8.95
C VAL A 11 -8.79 -1.30 -7.86
N PHE A 12 -8.03 -1.25 -6.77
CA PHE A 12 -8.32 -1.98 -5.56
C PHE A 12 -9.20 -1.11 -4.66
N ASP A 13 -10.49 -1.47 -4.57
CA ASP A 13 -11.46 -0.81 -3.71
C ASP A 13 -11.73 -1.67 -2.48
N LEU A 14 -11.38 -1.15 -1.31
CA LEU A 14 -11.71 -1.75 -0.04
C LEU A 14 -13.08 -1.23 0.37
N LYS A 15 -14.07 -2.13 0.41
CA LYS A 15 -15.30 -1.81 1.12
C LYS A 15 -14.94 -1.44 2.55
N TYR A 16 -15.30 -0.20 2.91
CA TYR A 16 -15.01 0.35 4.22
C TYR A 16 -15.45 -0.62 5.33
N ASN A 17 -14.51 -1.05 6.16
CA ASN A 17 -14.74 -2.06 7.18
C ASN A 17 -14.00 -1.69 8.48
N TYR A 18 -14.76 -1.29 9.49
CA TYR A 18 -14.26 -0.90 10.81
C TYR A 18 -13.47 -2.01 11.53
N ASN A 19 -13.64 -3.27 11.12
CA ASN A 19 -13.11 -4.44 11.81
C ASN A 19 -11.84 -5.03 11.16
N LYS A 20 -11.29 -4.41 10.12
CA LYS A 20 -10.06 -4.87 9.47
C LYS A 20 -8.86 -4.07 9.93
N THR A 21 -7.77 -4.77 10.26
CA THR A 21 -6.43 -4.18 10.43
C THR A 21 -5.85 -3.82 9.06
N ASN A 22 -4.83 -2.95 9.05
CA ASN A 22 -4.08 -2.67 7.82
C ASN A 22 -3.33 -3.91 7.29
N ALA A 23 -2.96 -4.84 8.17
CA ALA A 23 -2.35 -6.11 7.78
C ALA A 23 -3.31 -7.01 7.00
N GLN A 24 -4.57 -7.12 7.44
CA GLN A 24 -5.60 -7.89 6.72
C GLN A 24 -5.94 -7.25 5.37
N VAL A 25 -5.95 -5.92 5.30
CA VAL A 25 -6.09 -5.18 4.04
C VAL A 25 -4.92 -5.49 3.08
N TYR A 26 -3.70 -5.56 3.61
CA TYR A 26 -2.52 -5.96 2.84
C TYR A 26 -2.65 -7.39 2.30
N GLU A 27 -3.07 -8.37 3.11
CA GLU A 27 -3.25 -9.75 2.66
C GLU A 27 -4.22 -9.86 1.46
N GLU A 28 -5.28 -9.05 1.45
CA GLU A 28 -6.22 -9.01 0.33
C GLU A 28 -5.63 -8.38 -0.94
N LEU A 29 -4.90 -7.27 -0.79
CA LEU A 29 -4.19 -6.65 -1.90
C LEU A 29 -3.17 -7.62 -2.50
N ASP A 30 -2.37 -8.26 -1.64
CA ASP A 30 -1.31 -9.19 -1.99
C ASP A 30 -1.86 -10.37 -2.80
N TYR A 31 -2.94 -10.99 -2.31
CA TYR A 31 -3.62 -12.08 -3.02
C TYR A 31 -4.11 -11.67 -4.41
N ILE A 32 -4.69 -10.47 -4.55
CA ILE A 32 -5.19 -9.97 -5.84
C ILE A 32 -4.03 -9.72 -6.81
N ILE A 33 -2.95 -9.08 -6.34
CA ILE A 33 -1.78 -8.82 -7.18
C ILE A 33 -1.14 -10.14 -7.60
N ASP A 34 -1.05 -11.14 -6.72
CA ASP A 34 -0.52 -12.47 -7.05
C ASP A 34 -1.33 -13.13 -8.16
N LYS A 35 -2.66 -13.08 -8.09
CA LYS A 35 -3.54 -13.62 -9.15
C LYS A 35 -3.31 -12.92 -10.48
N ILE A 36 -3.26 -11.59 -10.48
CA ILE A 36 -3.04 -10.81 -11.70
C ILE A 36 -1.64 -11.04 -12.26
N SER A 37 -0.63 -11.14 -11.40
CA SER A 37 0.75 -11.41 -11.79
C SER A 37 0.93 -12.80 -12.36
N TYR A 38 0.20 -13.79 -11.84
CA TYR A 38 0.15 -15.14 -12.39
C TYR A 38 -0.49 -15.15 -13.78
N ASP A 39 -1.65 -14.51 -13.96
CA ASP A 39 -2.29 -14.41 -15.27
C ASP A 39 -1.40 -13.68 -16.28
N TYR A 40 -0.72 -12.63 -15.86
CA TYR A 40 0.26 -11.90 -16.69
C TYR A 40 1.43 -12.81 -17.08
N LEU A 41 1.97 -13.59 -16.14
CA LEU A 41 3.07 -14.53 -16.39
C LEU A 41 2.69 -15.60 -17.42
N GLU A 42 1.51 -16.19 -17.32
CA GLU A 42 1.02 -17.20 -18.25
C GLU A 42 0.89 -16.66 -19.68
N VAL A 43 0.52 -15.38 -19.84
CA VAL A 43 0.35 -14.73 -21.15
C VAL A 43 1.67 -14.19 -21.71
N MET A 44 2.51 -13.59 -20.87
CA MET A 44 3.67 -12.82 -21.31
C MET A 44 5.01 -13.57 -21.12
N GLY A 45 5.02 -14.68 -20.38
CA GLY A 45 6.22 -15.46 -20.07
C GLY A 45 7.18 -14.79 -19.07
N ALA A 46 6.79 -13.68 -18.45
CA ALA A 46 7.56 -12.98 -17.43
C ALA A 46 6.63 -12.33 -16.39
N LEU A 47 7.10 -12.14 -15.15
CA LEU A 47 6.35 -11.42 -14.12
C LEU A 47 6.24 -9.92 -14.46
N PRO A 48 5.13 -9.26 -14.11
CA PRO A 48 4.98 -7.84 -14.33
C PRO A 48 5.85 -7.02 -13.38
N LYS A 49 6.20 -5.81 -13.81
CA LYS A 49 6.62 -4.73 -12.90
C LYS A 49 5.45 -3.79 -12.67
N ILE A 50 5.22 -3.44 -11.40
CA ILE A 50 4.01 -2.78 -10.94
C ILE A 50 4.32 -1.36 -10.46
N ASN A 51 3.48 -0.41 -10.87
CA ASN A 51 3.45 0.93 -10.30
C ASN A 51 2.32 0.97 -9.27
N LEU A 52 2.67 1.22 -8.01
CA LEU A 52 1.73 1.27 -6.91
C LEU A 52 1.37 2.72 -6.62
N ILE A 53 0.10 3.07 -6.75
CA ILE A 53 -0.41 4.42 -6.45
C ILE A 53 -1.38 4.29 -5.28
N GLY A 54 -1.07 4.94 -4.17
CA GLY A 54 -1.83 4.85 -2.93
C GLY A 54 -2.23 6.22 -2.40
N HIS A 55 -3.45 6.32 -1.88
CA HIS A 55 -3.93 7.50 -1.16
C HIS A 55 -4.15 7.15 0.32
N SER A 56 -3.76 8.04 1.23
CA SER A 56 -3.94 7.86 2.67
C SER A 56 -3.40 6.50 3.15
N CYS A 57 -4.17 5.69 3.88
CA CYS A 57 -3.75 4.36 4.32
C CYS A 57 -3.40 3.41 3.16
N GLY A 58 -3.93 3.62 1.95
CA GLY A 58 -3.57 2.82 0.78
C GLY A 58 -2.10 2.94 0.40
N GLY A 59 -1.45 4.08 0.69
CA GLY A 59 0.00 4.22 0.51
C GLY A 59 0.82 3.41 1.51
N LEU A 60 0.27 3.11 2.70
CA LEU A 60 0.90 2.20 3.67
C LEU A 60 0.77 0.75 3.20
N THR A 61 -0.42 0.35 2.74
CA THR A 61 -0.65 -0.98 2.17
C THR A 61 0.26 -1.25 0.97
N ASN A 62 0.40 -0.27 0.07
CA ASN A 62 1.33 -0.36 -1.06
C ASN A 62 2.79 -0.44 -0.61
N MET A 63 3.17 0.23 0.48
CA MET A 63 4.52 0.13 1.03
C MET A 63 4.77 -1.25 1.64
N ASP A 64 3.78 -1.85 2.32
CA ASP A 64 3.86 -3.21 2.84
C ASP A 64 4.06 -4.22 1.69
N TYR A 65 3.35 -4.05 0.56
CA TYR A 65 3.60 -4.84 -0.65
C TYR A 65 5.01 -4.62 -1.22
N ALA A 66 5.47 -3.37 -1.32
CA ALA A 66 6.80 -3.07 -1.85
C ALA A 66 7.94 -3.60 -0.96
N ILE A 67 7.73 -3.69 0.36
CA ILE A 67 8.66 -4.32 1.31
C ILE A 67 8.80 -5.82 1.03
N ASN A 68 7.68 -6.51 0.79
CA ASN A 68 7.66 -7.96 0.61
C ASN A 68 8.00 -8.40 -0.81
N HIS A 69 7.72 -7.57 -1.82
CA HIS A 69 7.90 -7.89 -3.25
C HIS A 69 8.71 -6.83 -4.02
N PRO A 70 9.89 -6.38 -3.52
CA PRO A 70 10.58 -5.20 -4.06
C PRO A 70 11.02 -5.34 -5.52
N LYS A 71 11.25 -6.58 -5.98
CA LYS A 71 11.63 -6.86 -7.38
C LYS A 71 10.48 -6.68 -8.37
N ASN A 72 9.25 -6.84 -7.89
CA ASN A 72 8.02 -6.71 -8.69
C ASN A 72 7.54 -5.25 -8.76
N VAL A 73 8.13 -4.35 -7.97
CA VAL A 73 7.74 -2.94 -7.92
C VAL A 73 8.67 -2.07 -8.76
N ALA A 74 8.10 -1.23 -9.60
CA ALA A 74 8.80 -0.18 -10.36
C ALA A 74 8.70 1.17 -9.66
N SER A 75 7.52 1.52 -9.14
CA SER A 75 7.33 2.76 -8.39
C SER A 75 6.31 2.61 -7.26
N LEU A 76 6.51 3.42 -6.22
CA LEU A 76 5.58 3.62 -5.11
C LEU A 76 5.28 5.12 -5.05
N ILE A 77 4.04 5.47 -5.37
CA ILE A 77 3.54 6.85 -5.44
C ILE A 77 2.46 7.01 -4.40
N SER A 78 2.58 8.04 -3.57
CA SER A 78 1.69 8.28 -2.45
C SER A 78 1.05 9.65 -2.49
N LEU A 79 -0.17 9.72 -1.99
CA LEU A 79 -0.95 10.94 -1.86
C LEU A 79 -1.51 11.02 -0.44
N GLY A 80 -0.95 11.92 0.38
CA GLY A 80 -1.43 12.14 1.76
C GLY A 80 -1.24 10.94 2.69
N THR A 81 -0.24 10.10 2.43
CA THR A 81 0.02 8.88 3.19
C THR A 81 0.73 9.18 4.52
N PRO A 82 0.22 8.68 5.67
CA PRO A 82 0.82 8.96 6.97
C PRO A 82 2.03 8.05 7.27
N TYR A 83 3.11 8.18 6.49
CA TYR A 83 4.32 7.33 6.64
C TYR A 83 5.05 7.46 7.98
N ASN A 84 4.88 8.59 8.67
CA ASN A 84 5.45 8.80 10.01
C ASN A 84 4.39 8.60 11.11
N GLY A 85 3.29 7.91 10.80
CA GLY A 85 2.12 7.85 11.65
C GLY A 85 1.31 9.15 11.59
N SER A 86 0.20 9.14 12.31
CA SER A 86 -0.67 10.29 12.47
C SER A 86 -0.86 10.58 13.96
N TRP A 87 -0.80 11.86 14.30
CA TRP A 87 -1.00 12.40 15.63
C TRP A 87 -2.47 12.80 15.69
N TYR A 88 -3.29 11.87 16.18
CA TYR A 88 -4.76 11.92 16.18
C TYR A 88 -5.38 12.82 17.26
N ASP A 89 -4.69 13.90 17.62
CA ASP A 89 -5.27 14.94 18.47
C ASP A 89 -5.20 16.27 17.71
N ASN A 90 -5.91 16.31 16.58
CA ASN A 90 -5.94 17.46 15.70
C ASN A 90 -7.37 17.87 15.41
N TRP A 91 -7.72 19.05 15.90
CA TRP A 91 -8.90 19.85 15.57
C TRP A 91 -9.38 19.77 14.11
N PHE A 92 -8.51 19.46 13.15
CA PHE A 92 -8.82 19.29 11.72
C PHE A 92 -9.65 18.03 11.41
N VAL A 93 -9.45 16.91 12.12
CA VAL A 93 -10.23 15.67 11.96
C VAL A 93 -11.64 15.84 12.56
N ASP A 94 -11.72 16.49 13.72
CA ASP A 94 -12.97 16.91 14.36
C ASP A 94 -13.74 17.92 13.50
N LEU A 95 -13.06 18.91 12.91
CA LEU A 95 -13.66 19.92 12.04
C LEU A 95 -14.26 19.31 10.77
N LEU A 96 -13.74 18.19 10.28
CA LEU A 96 -14.26 17.47 9.12
C LEU A 96 -15.34 16.43 9.48
N GLY A 97 -15.63 16.19 10.77
CA GLY A 97 -16.66 15.24 11.22
C GLY A 97 -16.35 13.78 10.86
N ILE A 98 -15.07 13.42 10.72
CA ILE A 98 -14.63 12.13 10.19
C ILE A 98 -14.40 11.13 11.34
N ASN A 99 -15.41 10.31 11.66
CA ASN A 99 -15.32 9.17 12.60
C ASN A 99 -14.65 7.91 12.01
N VAL A 100 -14.04 8.05 10.83
CA VAL A 100 -13.55 6.95 9.98
C VAL A 100 -12.27 6.30 10.56
N PHE A 101 -11.68 6.94 11.57
CA PHE A 101 -10.43 6.55 12.21
C PHE A 101 -10.60 5.91 13.59
N ASP A 102 -11.84 5.83 14.10
CA ASP A 102 -12.21 4.98 15.24
C ASP A 102 -12.38 3.50 14.81
N SER A 103 -11.59 3.09 13.82
CA SER A 103 -11.55 1.74 13.26
C SER A 103 -10.27 1.05 13.69
N ILE A 104 -10.25 -0.28 13.64
CA ILE A 104 -9.05 -1.07 13.97
C ILE A 104 -7.87 -0.64 13.09
N GLY A 105 -8.07 -0.44 11.78
CA GLY A 105 -7.04 0.06 10.87
C GLY A 105 -6.64 1.53 11.11
N GLY A 106 -7.52 2.34 11.70
CA GLY A 106 -7.19 3.69 12.16
C GLY A 106 -6.24 3.68 13.36
N ALA A 107 -6.42 2.74 14.29
CA ALA A 107 -5.52 2.57 15.43
C ALA A 107 -4.09 2.18 15.01
N ASP A 108 -3.94 1.39 13.93
CA ASP A 108 -2.63 0.99 13.42
C ASP A 108 -1.74 2.17 12.99
N ILE A 109 -2.34 3.29 12.55
CA ILE A 109 -1.57 4.47 12.09
C ILE A 109 -1.25 5.47 13.20
N VAL A 110 -1.75 5.23 14.41
CA VAL A 110 -1.37 5.95 15.63
C VAL A 110 -0.37 5.15 16.47
N ASP A 111 -0.26 3.85 16.21
CA ASP A 111 0.72 2.98 16.83
C ASP A 111 2.13 3.33 16.32
N THR A 112 2.84 4.10 17.14
CA THR A 112 4.23 4.51 16.86
C THR A 112 5.20 3.32 16.73
N THR A 113 4.93 2.20 17.39
CA THR A 113 5.78 1.00 17.28
C THR A 113 5.60 0.36 15.91
N LEU A 114 4.36 0.12 15.48
CA LEU A 114 4.07 -0.41 14.14
C LEU A 114 4.62 0.50 13.04
N MET A 115 4.45 1.82 13.19
CA MET A 115 4.96 2.78 12.21
C MET A 115 6.49 2.80 12.13
N ASN A 116 7.18 2.70 13.27
CA ASN A 116 8.64 2.62 13.29
C ASN A 116 9.16 1.31 12.69
N ILE A 117 8.51 0.17 12.97
CA ILE A 117 8.85 -1.12 12.36
C ILE A 117 8.73 -1.01 10.83
N ARG A 118 7.59 -0.51 10.35
CA ARG A 118 7.32 -0.35 8.93
C ARG A 118 8.36 0.56 8.26
N LYS A 119 8.68 1.71 8.87
CA LYS A 119 9.70 2.65 8.37
C LYS A 119 11.10 2.02 8.30
N ASN A 120 11.49 1.26 9.32
CA ASN A 120 12.78 0.58 9.34
C ASN A 120 12.87 -0.49 8.25
N ASN A 121 11.80 -1.28 8.08
CA ASN A 121 11.71 -2.28 7.03
C ASN A 121 11.79 -1.64 5.64
N TRP A 122 11.03 -0.57 5.41
CA TRP A 122 11.08 0.19 4.16
C TRP A 122 12.49 0.70 3.86
N ASN A 123 13.13 1.39 4.80
CA ASN A 123 14.47 1.94 4.59
C ASN A 123 15.49 0.85 4.27
N ASN A 124 15.42 -0.29 4.95
CA ASN A 124 16.29 -1.43 4.68
C ASN A 124 16.09 -1.97 3.27
N ILE A 125 14.83 -2.25 2.87
CA ILE A 125 14.51 -2.79 1.55
C ILE A 125 14.82 -1.79 0.45
N TYR A 126 14.43 -0.53 0.60
CA TYR A 126 14.64 0.51 -0.39
C TYR A 126 16.13 0.75 -0.66
N SER A 127 16.98 0.72 0.38
CA SER A 127 18.44 0.87 0.22
C SER A 127 19.07 -0.22 -0.67
N GLN A 128 18.46 -1.41 -0.71
CA GLN A 128 18.92 -2.56 -1.49
C GLN A 128 18.25 -2.64 -2.88
N ASN A 129 17.25 -1.81 -3.14
CA ASN A 129 16.39 -1.87 -4.33
C ASN A 129 16.25 -0.47 -4.95
N ALA A 130 17.40 0.14 -5.28
CA ALA A 130 17.47 1.49 -5.84
C ALA A 130 16.74 1.67 -7.19
N HIS A 131 16.26 0.57 -7.81
CA HIS A 131 15.41 0.63 -9.00
C HIS A 131 13.98 1.09 -8.70
N ILE A 132 13.54 1.08 -7.44
CA ILE A 132 12.20 1.53 -7.07
C ILE A 132 12.19 3.06 -7.07
N ILE A 133 11.28 3.67 -7.81
CA ILE A 133 11.04 5.12 -7.74
C ILE A 133 10.03 5.37 -6.60
N PHE A 134 10.45 6.10 -5.57
CA PHE A 134 9.59 6.45 -4.45
C PHE A 134 9.21 7.94 -4.48
N LEU A 135 7.90 8.21 -4.58
CA LEU A 135 7.31 9.55 -4.58
C LEU A 135 6.31 9.63 -3.40
N PRO A 136 6.79 9.94 -2.17
CA PRO A 136 5.98 9.94 -0.95
C PRO A 136 4.96 11.08 -0.88
#